data_AF-A0A9D1GAF4-F1
#
_entry.id   AF-A0A9D1GAF4-F1
#
_cell.length_a   1.000
_cell.length_b   1.000
_cell.length_c   1.000
_cell.angle_alpha   90.00
_cell.angle_beta   90.00
_cell.angle_gamma   90.00
#
_symmetry.space_group_name_H-M   'P 1'
#
loop_
_entity.id
_entity.type
_entity.pdbx_description
1 polymer ?
#
loop_
_entity_poly.entity_id
_entity_poly.type
_entity_poly.pdbx_seq_one_letter_code
_entity_poly.pdbx_strand_id
1 'polypeptide(L)'
;MVVVKEDILKQHKQILMTAGVELATNNTNSLIEDDIINGVIEVPLEAMDTVKQRVLNIAKHNNLILNSDKFNEVLIGYKDELKKQFRNIFKKRIKLIEDNYSKFDDDKPMDLVKNLKKELVKFNKEVKKEEKQVLTSLVKEKLVSNLDLIVKDDNTTFKKDATKFLQTTYVKQILETVDMKILVKDTILLNSLKEQIERFVFTKENSHLFD
;
A
#
# COMPACT_ATOMS: atom_id res chain seq x y z
N MET A 1 -31.05 -22.07 -30.82
CA MET A 1 -30.95 -22.54 -29.43
C MET A 1 -29.49 -22.61 -28.95
N VAL A 2 -28.54 -23.13 -29.75
CA VAL A 2 -27.08 -23.12 -29.43
C VAL A 2 -26.50 -21.70 -29.31
N VAL A 3 -26.83 -20.80 -30.23
CA VAL A 3 -26.36 -19.40 -30.25
C VAL A 3 -26.72 -18.63 -28.96
N VAL A 4 -27.92 -18.87 -28.41
CA VAL A 4 -28.40 -18.19 -27.19
C VAL A 4 -27.62 -18.65 -25.95
N LYS A 5 -27.16 -19.91 -25.92
CA LYS A 5 -26.37 -20.47 -24.80
C LYS A 5 -24.95 -19.93 -24.76
N GLU A 6 -24.30 -19.89 -25.93
CA GLU A 6 -22.96 -19.31 -26.06
C GLU A 6 -22.96 -17.82 -25.68
N ASP A 7 -24.02 -17.09 -26.05
CA ASP A 7 -24.20 -15.68 -25.68
C ASP A 7 -24.40 -15.49 -24.16
N ILE A 8 -25.17 -16.36 -23.49
CA ILE A 8 -25.37 -16.29 -22.03
C ILE A 8 -24.08 -16.64 -21.28
N LEU A 9 -23.34 -17.67 -21.69
CA LEU A 9 -22.06 -18.03 -21.08
C LEU A 9 -21.03 -16.91 -21.23
N LYS A 10 -20.99 -16.30 -22.42
CA LYS A 10 -20.13 -15.13 -22.70
C LYS A 10 -20.48 -13.94 -21.82
N GLN A 11 -21.78 -13.65 -21.62
CA GLN A 11 -22.24 -12.61 -20.69
C GLN A 11 -21.86 -12.93 -19.24
N HIS A 12 -22.08 -14.16 -18.78
CA HIS A 12 -21.74 -14.58 -17.42
C HIS A 12 -20.25 -14.45 -17.14
N LYS A 13 -19.41 -14.85 -18.10
CA LYS A 13 -17.96 -14.63 -18.07
C LYS A 13 -17.63 -13.15 -18.00
N GLN A 14 -18.21 -12.33 -18.88
CA GLN A 14 -17.92 -10.90 -18.91
C GLN A 14 -18.29 -10.20 -17.59
N ILE A 15 -19.39 -10.59 -16.96
CA ILE A 15 -19.79 -10.08 -15.63
C ILE A 15 -18.73 -10.44 -14.58
N LEU A 16 -18.29 -11.70 -14.53
CA LEU A 16 -17.23 -12.14 -13.62
C LEU A 16 -15.95 -11.32 -13.82
N MET A 17 -15.54 -11.12 -15.07
CA MET A 17 -14.34 -10.38 -15.41
C MET A 17 -14.42 -8.92 -14.95
N THR A 18 -15.51 -8.23 -15.28
CA THR A 18 -15.71 -6.83 -14.90
C THR A 18 -15.78 -6.66 -13.39
N ALA A 19 -16.61 -7.46 -12.71
CA ALA A 19 -16.77 -7.38 -11.26
C ALA A 19 -15.47 -7.71 -10.51
N GLY A 20 -14.70 -8.67 -11.02
CA GLY A 20 -13.42 -9.06 -10.45
C GLY A 20 -12.34 -7.97 -10.56
N VAL A 21 -12.25 -7.31 -11.72
CA VAL A 21 -11.33 -6.18 -11.94
C VAL A 21 -11.74 -4.98 -11.08
N GLU A 22 -13.02 -4.67 -10.98
CA GLU A 22 -13.53 -3.59 -10.12
C GLU A 22 -13.22 -3.87 -8.64
N LEU A 23 -13.48 -5.08 -8.16
CA LEU A 23 -13.17 -5.49 -6.78
C LEU A 23 -11.68 -5.32 -6.48
N ALA A 24 -10.83 -5.78 -7.39
CA ALA A 24 -9.39 -5.67 -7.29
C ALA A 24 -8.88 -4.22 -7.28
N THR A 25 -9.46 -3.39 -8.13
CA THR A 25 -9.13 -1.96 -8.24
C THR A 25 -9.52 -1.24 -6.96
N ASN A 26 -10.73 -1.48 -6.44
CA ASN A 26 -11.21 -0.89 -5.20
C ASN A 26 -10.38 -1.36 -4.00
N ASN A 27 -10.02 -2.65 -3.92
CA ASN A 27 -9.12 -3.17 -2.90
C ASN A 27 -7.76 -2.46 -2.93
N THR A 28 -7.21 -2.24 -4.13
CA THR A 28 -5.91 -1.57 -4.30
C THR A 28 -5.98 -0.09 -3.96
N ASN A 29 -7.00 0.62 -4.41
CA ASN A 29 -7.17 2.03 -4.08
C ASN A 29 -7.35 2.22 -2.57
N SER A 30 -8.11 1.36 -1.91
CA SER A 30 -8.28 1.40 -0.45
C SER A 30 -7.00 1.04 0.30
N LEU A 31 -6.17 0.12 -0.20
CA LEU A 31 -4.82 -0.12 0.35
C LEU A 31 -3.97 1.17 0.29
N ILE A 32 -4.00 1.88 -0.83
CA ILE A 32 -3.19 3.08 -1.05
C ILE A 32 -3.67 4.23 -0.19
N GLU A 33 -4.92 4.65 -0.36
CA GLU A 33 -5.43 5.89 0.23
C GLU A 33 -5.78 5.70 1.70
N ASP A 34 -6.55 4.65 2.05
CA ASP A 34 -7.05 4.49 3.41
C ASP A 34 -5.99 3.91 4.34
N ASP A 35 -5.37 2.80 3.93
CA ASP A 35 -4.50 2.05 4.82
C ASP A 35 -3.10 2.62 4.92
N ILE A 36 -2.50 3.03 3.80
CA ILE A 36 -1.12 3.52 3.79
C ILE A 36 -1.07 5.03 3.98
N ILE A 37 -1.76 5.79 3.12
CA ILE A 37 -1.67 7.26 3.18
C ILE A 37 -2.33 7.78 4.46
N ASN A 38 -3.60 7.48 4.67
CA ASN A 38 -4.33 7.97 5.83
C ASN A 38 -3.92 7.22 7.12
N GLY A 39 -3.75 5.90 7.02
CA GLY A 39 -3.46 5.03 8.16
C GLY A 39 -2.00 5.01 8.64
N VAL A 40 -1.02 5.38 7.80
CA VAL A 40 0.42 5.32 8.16
C VAL A 40 1.15 6.65 7.95
N ILE A 41 0.87 7.39 6.87
CA ILE A 41 1.65 8.60 6.52
C ILE A 41 1.04 9.86 7.14
N GLU A 42 -0.28 10.04 7.06
CA GLU A 42 -0.98 11.24 7.49
C GLU A 42 -1.44 11.23 8.94
N VAL A 43 -1.22 10.13 9.69
CA VAL A 43 -1.78 9.85 11.02
C VAL A 43 -2.14 11.13 11.80
N PRO A 44 -3.44 11.33 12.14
CA PRO A 44 -3.97 12.63 12.51
C PRO A 44 -3.28 13.30 13.70
N LEU A 45 -3.21 14.62 13.58
CA LEU A 45 -2.35 15.60 14.23
C LEU A 45 -2.35 15.71 15.77
N GLU A 46 -3.12 14.91 16.51
CA GLU A 46 -3.42 15.30 17.91
C GLU A 46 -2.73 14.45 19.01
N ALA A 47 -2.06 13.33 18.66
CA ALA A 47 -1.22 12.59 19.63
C ALA A 47 -0.11 11.72 19.02
N MET A 48 -0.12 11.46 17.70
CA MET A 48 0.51 10.28 17.09
C MET A 48 1.49 10.55 15.95
N ASP A 49 1.96 11.79 15.76
CA ASP A 49 3.17 11.97 14.94
C ASP A 49 4.38 11.51 15.76
N THR A 50 4.59 10.19 15.79
CA THR A 50 5.66 9.51 16.54
C THR A 50 7.02 10.09 16.22
N VAL A 51 7.22 10.57 14.99
CA VAL A 51 8.43 11.30 14.60
C VAL A 51 8.50 12.62 15.33
N LYS A 52 7.45 13.44 15.24
CA LYS A 52 7.43 14.74 15.88
C LYS A 52 7.64 14.65 17.40
N GLN A 53 6.91 13.77 18.06
CA GLN A 53 7.01 13.53 19.50
C GLN A 53 8.40 13.01 19.90
N ARG A 54 8.97 12.07 19.13
CA ARG A 54 10.28 11.53 19.47
C ARG A 54 11.40 12.54 19.26
N VAL A 55 11.39 13.28 18.16
CA VAL A 55 12.38 14.34 17.90
C VAL A 55 12.27 15.44 18.96
N LEU A 56 11.05 15.83 19.34
CA LEU A 56 10.81 16.77 20.43
C LEU A 56 11.32 16.26 21.78
N ASN A 57 11.14 14.98 22.09
CA ASN A 57 11.69 14.38 23.31
C ASN A 57 13.22 14.35 23.31
N ILE A 58 13.86 14.07 22.17
CA ILE A 58 15.32 14.13 22.04
C ILE A 58 15.81 15.57 22.22
N ALA A 59 15.12 16.57 21.64
CA ALA A 59 15.45 17.98 21.82
C ALA A 59 15.34 18.41 23.29
N LYS A 60 14.24 18.06 23.97
CA LYS A 60 14.04 18.33 25.41
C LYS A 60 15.15 17.72 26.26
N HIS A 61 15.56 16.48 25.98
CA HIS A 61 16.64 15.82 26.72
C HIS A 61 17.99 16.53 26.57
N ASN A 62 18.18 17.24 25.45
CA ASN A 62 19.37 18.04 25.17
C ASN A 62 19.20 19.53 25.54
N ASN A 63 18.14 19.91 26.26
CA ASN A 63 17.79 21.30 26.62
C ASN A 63 17.66 22.24 25.41
N LEU A 64 17.22 21.73 24.26
CA LEU A 64 17.06 22.51 23.03
C LEU A 64 15.62 22.97 22.83
N ILE A 65 15.46 24.18 22.30
CA ILE A 65 14.17 24.72 21.86
C ILE A 65 13.96 24.38 20.38
N LEU A 66 12.90 23.61 20.11
CA LEU A 66 12.55 23.17 18.77
C LEU A 66 11.70 24.24 18.07
N ASN A 67 12.10 24.64 16.87
CA ASN A 67 11.30 25.48 15.98
C ASN A 67 10.15 24.65 15.39
N SER A 68 9.01 24.66 16.09
CA SER A 68 7.86 23.82 15.75
C SER A 68 7.28 24.15 14.36
N ASP A 69 7.29 25.41 13.96
CA ASP A 69 6.77 25.84 12.65
C ASP A 69 7.64 25.30 11.53
N LYS A 70 8.97 25.45 11.64
CA LYS A 70 9.89 24.85 10.66
C LYS A 70 9.85 23.35 10.63
N PHE A 71 9.67 22.70 11.77
CA PHE A 71 9.53 21.25 11.78
C PHE A 71 8.24 20.79 11.11
N ASN A 72 7.12 21.51 11.31
CA ASN A 72 5.87 21.21 10.62
C ASN A 72 6.02 21.38 9.10
N GLU A 73 6.63 22.47 8.63
CA GLU A 73 6.91 22.67 7.20
C GLU A 73 7.72 21.51 6.60
N VAL A 74 8.80 21.10 7.29
CA VAL A 74 9.64 19.97 6.88
C VAL A 74 8.85 18.66 6.84
N LEU A 75 8.04 18.39 7.86
CA LEU A 75 7.22 17.17 7.93
C LEU A 75 6.15 17.13 6.84
N ILE A 76 5.48 18.25 6.55
CA ILE A 76 4.49 18.34 5.48
C ILE A 76 5.15 18.03 4.13
N GLY A 77 6.26 18.70 3.82
CA GLY A 77 6.98 18.49 2.57
C GLY A 77 7.51 17.06 2.41
N TYR A 78 7.97 16.43 3.50
CA TYR A 78 8.34 15.02 3.51
C TYR A 78 7.13 14.11 3.24
N LYS A 79 6.02 14.32 3.96
CA LYS A 79 4.80 13.50 3.83
C LYS A 79 4.21 13.59 2.43
N ASP A 80 4.13 14.78 1.85
CA ASP A 80 3.55 14.99 0.52
C ASP A 80 4.32 14.25 -0.57
N GLU A 81 5.66 14.31 -0.52
CA GLU A 81 6.49 13.56 -1.46
C GLU A 81 6.38 12.04 -1.21
N LEU A 82 6.37 11.60 0.05
CA LEU A 82 6.20 10.18 0.38
C LEU A 82 4.87 9.62 -0.15
N LYS A 83 3.76 10.35 0.05
CA LYS A 83 2.43 10.00 -0.48
C LYS A 83 2.49 9.81 -1.99
N LYS A 84 3.08 10.78 -2.70
CA LYS A 84 3.21 10.73 -4.17
C LYS A 84 4.00 9.50 -4.62
N GLN A 85 5.12 9.21 -3.98
CA GLN A 85 5.94 8.05 -4.33
C GLN A 85 5.21 6.73 -4.05
N PHE A 86 4.58 6.58 -2.88
CA PHE A 86 3.83 5.38 -2.53
C PHE A 86 2.63 5.14 -3.46
N ARG A 87 1.88 6.18 -3.85
CA ARG A 87 0.83 6.06 -4.89
C ARG A 87 1.39 5.47 -6.18
N ASN A 88 2.55 5.93 -6.64
CA ASN A 88 3.15 5.46 -7.89
C ASN A 88 3.61 4.01 -7.81
N ILE A 89 4.20 3.60 -6.69
CA ILE A 89 4.63 2.21 -6.44
C ILE A 89 3.42 1.27 -6.55
N PHE A 90 2.35 1.57 -5.80
CA PHE A 90 1.22 0.67 -5.68
C PHE A 90 0.22 0.72 -6.83
N LYS A 91 0.15 1.81 -7.59
CA LYS A 91 -0.66 1.86 -8.83
C LYS A 91 -0.28 0.74 -9.81
N LYS A 92 0.98 0.29 -9.81
CA LYS A 92 1.45 -0.85 -10.63
C LYS A 92 0.70 -2.15 -10.30
N ARG A 93 0.17 -2.30 -9.08
CA ARG A 93 -0.63 -3.47 -8.65
C ARG A 93 -1.92 -3.62 -9.46
N ILE A 94 -2.58 -2.52 -9.84
CA ILE A 94 -3.82 -2.56 -10.64
C ILE A 94 -3.56 -3.25 -11.97
N LYS A 95 -2.50 -2.82 -12.68
CA LYS A 95 -2.11 -3.41 -13.97
C LYS A 95 -1.78 -4.90 -13.86
N LEU A 96 -1.06 -5.31 -12.81
CA LEU A 96 -0.78 -6.72 -12.55
C LEU A 96 -2.07 -7.54 -12.40
N ILE A 97 -3.08 -6.97 -11.73
CA ILE A 97 -4.35 -7.65 -11.54
C ILE A 97 -5.11 -7.73 -12.87
N GLU A 98 -5.21 -6.63 -13.62
CA GLU A 98 -5.82 -6.62 -14.97
C GLU A 98 -5.17 -7.65 -15.89
N ASP A 99 -3.84 -7.72 -15.92
CA ASP A 99 -3.07 -8.69 -16.71
C ASP A 99 -3.38 -10.13 -16.27
N ASN A 100 -3.61 -10.38 -14.98
CA ASN A 100 -4.00 -11.70 -14.49
C ASN A 100 -5.41 -12.09 -14.94
N TYR A 101 -6.37 -11.16 -14.86
CA TYR A 101 -7.74 -11.35 -15.38
C TYR A 101 -7.74 -11.61 -16.89
N SER A 102 -6.93 -10.90 -17.68
CA SER A 102 -6.86 -11.13 -19.14
C SER A 102 -6.51 -12.56 -19.55
N LYS A 103 -5.92 -13.36 -18.64
CA LYS A 103 -5.49 -14.75 -18.85
C LYS A 103 -6.49 -15.77 -18.30
N PHE A 104 -7.73 -15.35 -18.03
CA PHE A 104 -8.76 -16.23 -17.48
C PHE A 104 -9.12 -17.38 -18.43
N ASP A 105 -9.12 -18.59 -17.90
CA ASP A 105 -9.44 -19.84 -18.58
C ASP A 105 -10.70 -20.44 -17.95
N ASP A 106 -11.75 -20.62 -18.77
CA ASP A 106 -13.06 -21.10 -18.33
C ASP A 106 -13.05 -22.59 -17.94
N ASP A 107 -12.04 -23.34 -18.42
CA ASP A 107 -11.85 -24.75 -18.09
C ASP A 107 -11.11 -24.91 -16.76
N LYS A 108 -10.39 -23.87 -16.33
CA LYS A 108 -9.68 -23.83 -15.05
C LYS A 108 -9.88 -22.50 -14.31
N PRO A 109 -11.12 -22.13 -13.92
CA PRO A 109 -11.40 -20.82 -13.33
C PRO A 109 -10.58 -20.54 -12.06
N MET A 110 -10.32 -21.58 -11.25
CA MET A 110 -9.53 -21.47 -10.02
C MET A 110 -8.05 -21.18 -10.25
N ASP A 111 -7.52 -21.39 -11.45
CA ASP A 111 -6.13 -21.02 -11.76
C ASP A 111 -5.94 -19.51 -11.77
N LEU A 112 -7.00 -18.72 -12.00
CA LEU A 112 -6.97 -17.26 -11.85
C LEU A 112 -6.54 -16.83 -10.44
N VAL A 113 -7.11 -17.46 -9.40
CA VAL A 113 -6.80 -17.18 -7.99
C VAL A 113 -5.36 -17.61 -7.67
N LYS A 114 -4.97 -18.81 -8.13
CA LYS A 114 -3.62 -19.34 -7.89
C LYS A 114 -2.55 -18.47 -8.55
N ASN A 115 -2.81 -18.03 -9.78
CA ASN A 115 -1.89 -17.18 -10.53
C ASN A 115 -1.80 -15.79 -9.88
N LEU A 116 -2.94 -15.19 -9.52
CA LEU A 116 -2.94 -13.90 -8.84
C LEU A 116 -2.13 -13.95 -7.54
N LYS A 117 -2.33 -15.00 -6.73
CA LYS A 117 -1.56 -15.20 -5.50
C LYS A 117 -0.05 -15.24 -5.75
N LYS A 118 0.39 -15.95 -6.80
CA LYS A 118 1.82 -16.02 -7.16
C LYS A 118 2.37 -14.67 -7.60
N GLU A 119 1.61 -13.95 -8.43
CA GLU A 119 2.02 -12.63 -8.94
C GLU A 119 2.05 -11.58 -7.83
N LEU A 120 1.07 -11.56 -6.92
CA LEU A 120 1.09 -10.68 -5.73
C LEU A 120 2.31 -10.96 -4.84
N VAL A 121 2.67 -12.23 -4.62
CA VAL A 121 3.88 -12.57 -3.84
C VAL A 121 5.15 -12.05 -4.50
N LYS A 122 5.26 -12.09 -5.83
CA LYS A 122 6.40 -11.51 -6.56
C LYS A 122 6.40 -9.99 -6.45
N PHE A 123 5.27 -9.37 -6.73
CA PHE A 123 5.05 -7.92 -6.64
C PHE A 123 5.44 -7.39 -5.27
N ASN A 124 4.96 -8.00 -4.19
CA ASN A 124 5.27 -7.55 -2.82
C ASN A 124 6.76 -7.61 -2.50
N LYS A 125 7.50 -8.59 -3.04
CA LYS A 125 8.97 -8.66 -2.86
C LYS A 125 9.70 -7.54 -3.58
N GLU A 126 9.20 -7.12 -4.74
CA GLU A 126 9.77 -6.03 -5.54
C GLU A 126 9.45 -4.67 -4.89
N VAL A 127 8.16 -4.45 -4.59
CA VAL A 127 7.64 -3.25 -3.92
C VAL A 127 8.33 -3.01 -2.59
N LYS A 128 8.52 -4.04 -1.76
CA LYS A 128 9.24 -3.91 -0.47
C LYS A 128 10.65 -3.33 -0.60
N LYS A 129 11.34 -3.60 -1.71
CA LYS A 129 12.66 -2.99 -1.97
C LYS A 129 12.52 -1.53 -2.39
N GLU A 130 11.57 -1.24 -3.27
CA GLU A 130 11.29 0.11 -3.79
C GLU A 130 10.85 1.06 -2.66
N GLU A 131 9.91 0.62 -1.81
CA GLU A 131 9.45 1.35 -0.62
C GLU A 131 10.59 1.67 0.33
N LYS A 132 11.42 0.67 0.66
CA LYS A 132 12.56 0.86 1.55
C LYS A 132 13.53 1.89 1.00
N GLN A 133 13.81 1.83 -0.30
CA GLN A 133 14.70 2.79 -0.94
C GLN A 133 14.11 4.21 -0.90
N VAL A 134 12.88 4.37 -1.36
CA VAL A 134 12.17 5.67 -1.36
C VAL A 134 12.11 6.26 0.04
N LEU A 135 11.66 5.49 1.01
CA LEU A 135 11.51 5.95 2.39
C LEU A 135 12.85 6.36 3.00
N THR A 136 13.89 5.54 2.81
CA THR A 136 15.22 5.83 3.35
C THR A 136 15.81 7.10 2.73
N SER A 137 15.69 7.26 1.41
CA SER A 137 16.16 8.44 0.69
C SER A 137 15.42 9.70 1.15
N LEU A 138 14.08 9.66 1.21
CA LEU A 138 13.29 10.81 1.65
C LEU A 138 13.55 11.19 3.10
N VAL A 139 13.70 10.21 4.01
CA VAL A 139 14.08 10.49 5.40
C VAL A 139 15.43 11.20 5.46
N LYS A 140 16.42 10.75 4.68
CA LYS A 140 17.74 11.37 4.64
C LYS A 140 17.67 12.79 4.08
N GLU A 141 17.06 12.97 2.91
CA GLU A 141 17.03 14.23 2.15
C GLU A 141 16.12 15.29 2.75
N LYS A 142 15.01 14.89 3.37
CA LYS A 142 14.00 15.83 3.88
C LYS A 142 14.04 15.97 5.38
N LEU A 143 14.22 14.90 6.15
CA LEU A 143 14.18 14.99 7.61
C LEU A 143 15.58 15.24 8.19
N VAL A 144 16.55 14.39 7.85
CA VAL A 144 17.91 14.47 8.42
C VAL A 144 18.64 15.74 7.98
N SER A 145 18.60 16.06 6.68
CA SER A 145 19.25 17.26 6.14
C SER A 145 18.71 18.58 6.69
N ASN A 146 17.51 18.59 7.28
CA ASN A 146 16.87 19.79 7.83
C ASN A 146 16.85 19.80 9.36
N LEU A 147 17.57 18.88 10.04
CA LEU A 147 17.66 18.87 11.51
C LEU A 147 18.21 20.18 12.07
N ASP A 148 19.10 20.84 11.35
CA ASP A 148 19.73 22.10 11.75
C ASP A 148 18.76 23.29 11.68
N LEU A 149 17.69 23.16 10.88
CA LEU A 149 16.68 24.20 10.74
C LEU A 149 15.59 24.12 11.82
N ILE A 150 15.50 22.99 12.51
CA ILE A 150 14.44 22.73 13.51
C ILE A 150 14.91 22.96 14.94
N VAL A 151 16.20 23.23 15.18
CA VAL A 151 16.75 23.64 16.48
C VAL A 151 17.55 24.93 16.34
N LYS A 152 17.54 25.78 17.37
CA LYS A 152 18.24 27.08 17.32
C LYS A 152 19.75 26.98 17.56
N ASP A 153 20.19 25.96 18.29
CA ASP A 153 21.58 25.78 18.68
C ASP A 153 22.18 24.54 18.00
N ASP A 154 23.42 24.65 17.55
CA ASP A 154 24.15 23.51 17.00
C ASP A 154 24.47 22.51 18.12
N ASN A 155 23.89 21.31 18.04
CA ASN A 155 24.06 20.26 19.04
C ASN A 155 24.30 18.90 18.36
N THR A 156 25.54 18.43 18.45
CA THR A 156 26.00 17.20 17.81
C THR A 156 25.33 15.95 18.41
N THR A 157 25.06 15.92 19.72
CA THR A 157 24.36 14.82 20.40
C THR A 157 22.92 14.69 19.90
N PHE A 158 22.19 15.80 19.85
CA PHE A 158 20.84 15.84 19.29
C PHE A 158 20.81 15.34 17.84
N LYS A 159 21.69 15.85 16.96
CA LYS A 159 21.75 15.43 15.55
C LYS A 159 22.00 13.94 15.42
N LYS A 160 22.95 13.40 16.21
CA LYS A 160 23.28 11.97 16.21
C LYS A 160 22.08 11.12 16.62
N ASP A 161 21.41 11.47 17.72
CA ASP A 161 20.31 10.68 18.26
C ASP A 161 19.04 10.78 17.38
N ALA A 162 18.73 11.98 16.89
CA ALA A 162 17.63 12.20 15.96
C ALA A 162 17.86 11.46 14.64
N THR A 163 19.06 11.55 14.07
CA THR A 163 19.43 10.81 12.84
C THR A 163 19.30 9.31 13.04
N LYS A 164 19.84 8.77 14.15
CA LYS A 164 19.74 7.36 14.48
C LYS A 164 18.28 6.91 14.56
N PHE A 165 17.43 7.64 15.27
CA PHE A 165 16.01 7.33 15.37
C PHE A 165 15.32 7.36 13.99
N LEU A 166 15.49 8.44 13.23
CA LEU A 166 14.86 8.65 11.93
C LEU A 166 15.25 7.56 10.93
N GLN A 167 16.54 7.23 10.82
CA GLN A 167 17.03 6.29 9.81
C GLN A 167 16.84 4.82 10.20
N THR A 168 16.64 4.51 11.48
CA THR A 168 16.52 3.12 11.94
C THR A 168 15.10 2.81 12.40
N THR A 169 14.70 3.33 13.56
CA THR A 169 13.43 3.02 14.21
C THR A 169 12.25 3.47 13.38
N TYR A 170 12.25 4.73 12.91
CA TYR A 170 11.13 5.27 12.17
C TYR A 170 10.93 4.57 10.82
N VAL A 171 12.00 4.45 10.01
CA VAL A 171 11.97 3.70 8.74
C VAL A 171 11.43 2.29 8.95
N LYS A 172 11.93 1.58 9.97
CA LYS A 172 11.49 0.22 10.29
C LYS A 172 10.00 0.16 10.62
N GLN A 173 9.51 1.05 11.49
CA GLN A 173 8.11 1.07 11.92
C GLN A 173 7.15 1.30 10.76
N ILE A 174 7.47 2.22 9.85
CA ILE A 174 6.65 2.49 8.67
C ILE A 174 6.60 1.25 7.77
N LEU A 175 7.76 0.66 7.44
CA LEU A 175 7.82 -0.52 6.57
C LEU A 175 7.09 -1.73 7.17
N GLU A 176 7.25 -1.99 8.47
CA GLU A 176 6.53 -3.07 9.15
C GLU A 176 5.01 -2.86 9.12
N THR A 177 4.56 -1.61 9.29
CA THR A 177 3.13 -1.30 9.25
C THR A 177 2.57 -1.45 7.84
N VAL A 178 3.28 -0.96 6.83
CA VAL A 178 2.89 -1.12 5.41
C VAL A 178 2.85 -2.60 5.02
N ASP A 179 3.88 -3.38 5.37
CA ASP A 179 3.93 -4.84 5.12
C ASP A 179 2.68 -5.55 5.67
N MET A 180 2.26 -5.20 6.90
CA MET A 180 1.04 -5.76 7.50
C MET A 180 -0.22 -5.37 6.71
N LYS A 181 -0.35 -4.11 6.28
CA LYS A 181 -1.49 -3.65 5.49
C LYS A 181 -1.60 -4.37 4.14
N ILE A 182 -0.47 -4.55 3.45
CA ILE A 182 -0.41 -5.31 2.19
C ILE A 182 -0.92 -6.73 2.41
N LEU A 183 -0.39 -7.44 3.43
CA LEU A 183 -0.78 -8.81 3.74
C LEU A 183 -2.29 -8.96 3.96
N VAL A 184 -2.88 -8.05 4.74
CA VAL A 184 -4.31 -8.04 5.01
C VAL A 184 -5.11 -7.80 3.72
N LYS A 185 -4.74 -6.81 2.91
CA LYS A 185 -5.47 -6.47 1.68
C LYS A 185 -5.35 -7.55 0.62
N ASP A 186 -4.20 -8.22 0.49
CA ASP A 186 -4.02 -9.38 -0.37
C ASP A 186 -4.91 -10.56 0.07
N THR A 187 -4.98 -10.82 1.36
CA THR A 187 -5.81 -11.90 1.91
C THR A 187 -7.28 -11.66 1.62
N ILE A 188 -7.76 -10.43 1.83
CA ILE A 188 -9.14 -10.03 1.52
C ILE A 188 -9.41 -10.20 0.02
N LEU A 189 -8.52 -9.67 -0.84
CA LEU A 189 -8.67 -9.76 -2.30
C LEU A 189 -8.77 -11.21 -2.77
N LEU A 190 -7.85 -12.07 -2.33
CA LEU A 190 -7.82 -13.46 -2.74
C LEU A 190 -9.05 -14.24 -2.28
N ASN A 191 -9.54 -13.98 -1.07
CA ASN A 191 -10.75 -14.62 -0.55
C ASN A 191 -12.00 -14.19 -1.31
N SER A 192 -12.17 -12.89 -1.54
CA SER A 192 -13.31 -12.37 -2.30
C SER A 192 -13.30 -12.86 -3.75
N LEU A 193 -12.13 -12.91 -4.39
CA LEU A 193 -12.02 -13.46 -5.74
C LEU A 193 -12.36 -14.96 -5.76
N LYS A 194 -11.84 -15.73 -4.80
CA LYS A 194 -12.14 -17.15 -4.69
C LYS A 194 -13.65 -17.40 -4.59
N GLU A 195 -14.34 -16.63 -3.74
CA GLU A 195 -15.79 -16.73 -3.61
C GLU A 195 -16.53 -16.42 -4.91
N GLN A 196 -16.11 -15.39 -5.66
CA GLN A 196 -16.70 -15.07 -6.97
C GLN A 196 -16.49 -16.19 -7.99
N ILE A 197 -15.30 -16.80 -8.02
CA ILE A 197 -15.00 -17.92 -8.91
C ILE A 197 -15.83 -19.15 -8.54
N GLU A 198 -15.96 -19.47 -7.25
CA GLU A 198 -16.78 -20.59 -6.79
C GLU A 198 -18.25 -20.41 -7.19
N ARG A 199 -18.80 -19.20 -7.06
CA ARG A 199 -20.15 -18.88 -7.53
C ARG A 199 -20.31 -19.02 -9.05
N PHE A 200 -19.31 -18.59 -9.82
CA PHE A 200 -19.31 -18.76 -11.28
C PHE A 200 -19.32 -20.24 -11.67
N VAL A 201 -18.42 -21.04 -11.08
CA VAL A 201 -18.34 -22.49 -11.34
C VAL A 201 -19.65 -23.18 -10.98
N PHE A 202 -20.18 -22.91 -9.79
CA PHE A 202 -21.45 -23.47 -9.34
C PHE A 202 -22.59 -23.14 -10.32
N THR A 203 -22.67 -21.89 -10.75
CA THR A 203 -23.72 -21.44 -11.69
C THR A 203 -23.56 -22.10 -13.05
N LYS A 204 -22.33 -22.23 -13.57
CA LYS A 204 -22.03 -22.92 -14.83
C LYS A 204 -22.42 -24.40 -14.78
N GLU A 205 -22.20 -25.08 -13.66
CA GLU A 205 -22.44 -26.53 -13.51
C GLU A 205 -23.90 -26.90 -13.22
N ASN A 206 -24.68 -26.00 -12.59
CA ASN A 206 -25.99 -26.35 -12.04
C ASN A 206 -27.17 -25.56 -12.64
N SER A 207 -26.91 -24.61 -13.54
CA SER A 207 -27.97 -23.79 -14.13
C SER A 207 -28.52 -24.41 -15.41
N HIS A 208 -29.83 -24.66 -15.42
CA HIS A 208 -30.59 -25.06 -16.61
C HIS A 208 -30.54 -24.05 -17.77
N LEU A 209 -30.00 -22.84 -17.53
CA LEU A 209 -29.74 -21.85 -18.58
C LEU A 209 -28.60 -22.27 -19.52
N PHE A 210 -27.75 -23.20 -19.08
CA PHE A 210 -26.63 -23.73 -19.87
C PHE A 210 -26.88 -25.16 -20.40
N ASP A 211 -28.01 -25.79 -20.03
CA ASP A 211 -28.46 -27.12 -20.52
C ASP A 211 -28.91 -27.09 -21.97
#